data_AF-A0A8T2DE72-F1
#
_entry.id   AF-A0A8T2DE72-F1
#
_cell.length_a   1.000
_cell.length_b   1.000
_cell.length_c   1.000
_cell.angle_alpha   90.00
_cell.angle_beta   90.00
_cell.angle_gamma   90.00
#
_symmetry.space_group_name_H-M   'P 1'
#
loop_
_entity.id
_entity.type
_entity.pdbx_description
1 polymer ?
#
loop_
_entity_poly.entity_id
_entity_poly.type
_entity_poly.pdbx_seq_one_letter_code
_entity_poly.pdbx_strand_id
1 'polypeptide(L)'
;MPKKVVIPSPAMSPLHQWRLSALTSLVFFLIVVVWSIDSCSIRSFIKSWRFNSYSIRLTSPPSLDLDPTRVKLAWISVEQEQNFTANVLKNWLAPGGEKCREANTVEISVPGIEWKGLVELTAGEIHEFRFHSLDDSGERVCIGGDYFETDLSGENWKSRPPVKDLGNGTYSLSLQIHPDFAGDYDLTVVLLFRRFQGLKLSPARFAFNRTLRNFKLRFIKKPHVVLPELRRCELSDFDRDVWSGRWIRLGKNDECEISNDGRYRCLPDGYRCREPWCDGALSALESNGWVYSSHCSFKLFSSESAWDCLKNKWIFFWGDSNHVDSIRNLLNFVLGHPEIGAVPRRFDLKFSNPKNSSETVRITSIFNGHWNETQNYLGLDSLEDDSFRELLKSYFVEETGVPDVMIVNSGLHDGIHWSNLRAFTKGAETAAAFWRNVFDLVKARGLRPPKVIFRNTIATGGYARKLAFNPSKMEVYNGVFLEKMKGLGLVSSVIDNFDMTYPWHFDNRCNDGVHYGRPPAKMRWIDGEIGHQYFVDLMLVHVLLNAVCLR
;
A
#
# COMPACT_ATOMS: atom_id res chain seq x y z
N MET A 1 44.09 -38.94 41.31
CA MET A 1 42.69 -38.83 41.81
C MET A 1 42.55 -37.58 42.65
N PRO A 2 41.57 -36.71 42.35
CA PRO A 2 40.79 -36.07 43.40
C PRO A 2 39.26 -36.18 43.12
N LYS A 3 38.51 -36.18 44.23
CA LYS A 3 37.07 -36.52 44.33
C LYS A 3 36.17 -35.42 43.77
N LYS A 4 35.12 -35.81 43.02
CA LYS A 4 33.97 -34.95 42.70
C LYS A 4 33.14 -34.73 43.97
N VAL A 5 32.95 -33.47 44.36
CA VAL A 5 31.96 -33.05 45.35
C VAL A 5 30.65 -32.78 44.60
N VAL A 6 29.57 -33.43 45.01
CA VAL A 6 28.21 -33.18 44.54
C VAL A 6 27.53 -32.27 45.56
N ILE A 7 27.04 -31.12 45.12
CA ILE A 7 26.21 -30.21 45.93
C ILE A 7 24.74 -30.59 45.70
N PRO A 8 23.91 -30.80 46.74
CA PRO A 8 22.50 -31.08 46.57
C PRO A 8 21.72 -29.80 46.24
N SER A 9 20.77 -29.88 45.30
CA SER A 9 19.81 -28.82 45.01
C SER A 9 18.86 -28.57 46.19
N PRO A 10 18.42 -27.33 46.45
CA PRO A 10 17.47 -27.07 47.52
C PRO A 10 16.09 -27.64 47.16
N ALA A 11 15.54 -28.46 48.04
CA ALA A 11 14.16 -28.91 47.95
C ALA A 11 13.21 -27.73 48.16
N MET A 12 12.32 -27.47 47.19
CA MET A 12 11.22 -26.52 47.35
C MET A 12 10.31 -26.96 48.49
N SER A 13 9.99 -26.02 49.39
CA SER A 13 9.10 -26.32 50.52
C SER A 13 7.67 -26.62 50.05
N PRO A 14 6.95 -27.53 50.75
CA PRO A 14 5.57 -27.91 50.39
C PRO A 14 4.60 -26.72 50.28
N LEU A 15 4.87 -25.65 51.04
CA LEU A 15 4.09 -24.42 51.04
C LEU A 15 4.20 -23.65 49.70
N HIS A 16 5.34 -23.72 49.01
CA HIS A 16 5.55 -23.07 47.71
C HIS A 16 4.92 -23.86 46.56
N GLN A 17 4.94 -25.19 46.62
CA GLN A 17 4.21 -26.03 45.65
C GLN A 17 2.69 -25.82 45.75
N TRP A 18 2.15 -25.69 46.97
CA TRP A 18 0.72 -25.45 47.17
C TRP A 18 0.26 -24.09 46.63
N ARG A 19 1.06 -23.03 46.83
CA ARG A 19 0.78 -21.68 46.30
C ARG A 19 0.85 -21.62 44.78
N LEU A 20 1.80 -22.33 44.16
CA LEU A 20 1.92 -22.38 42.70
C LEU A 20 0.72 -23.12 42.07
N SER A 21 0.34 -24.26 42.65
CA SER A 21 -0.83 -25.03 42.20
C SER A 21 -2.14 -24.26 42.34
N ALA A 22 -2.32 -23.53 43.45
CA ALA A 22 -3.50 -22.67 43.64
C ALA A 22 -3.58 -21.53 42.61
N LEU A 23 -2.44 -20.91 42.30
CA LEU A 23 -2.37 -19.83 41.30
C LEU A 23 -2.66 -20.35 39.89
N THR A 24 -2.11 -21.51 39.50
CA THR A 24 -2.40 -22.13 38.19
C THR A 24 -3.86 -22.53 38.05
N SER A 25 -4.49 -23.05 39.11
CA SER A 25 -5.92 -23.39 39.09
C SER A 25 -6.81 -22.16 38.98
N LEU A 26 -6.45 -21.05 39.65
CA LEU A 26 -7.18 -19.79 39.54
C LEU A 26 -7.09 -19.20 38.13
N VAL A 27 -5.89 -19.22 37.52
CA VAL A 27 -5.69 -18.76 36.14
C VAL A 27 -6.45 -19.63 35.15
N PHE A 28 -6.45 -20.95 35.33
CA PHE A 28 -7.22 -21.86 34.47
C PHE A 28 -8.72 -21.63 34.60
N PHE A 29 -9.23 -21.40 35.82
CA PHE A 29 -10.64 -21.10 36.06
C PHE A 29 -11.06 -19.76 35.43
N LEU A 30 -10.21 -18.72 35.51
CA LEU A 30 -10.46 -17.44 34.85
C LEU A 30 -10.46 -17.56 33.32
N ILE A 31 -9.57 -18.38 32.74
CA ILE A 31 -9.57 -18.66 31.30
C ILE A 31 -10.86 -19.37 30.87
N VAL A 32 -11.33 -20.35 31.65
CA VAL A 32 -12.60 -21.06 31.36
C VAL A 32 -13.81 -20.13 31.49
N VAL A 33 -13.85 -19.24 32.48
CA VAL A 33 -14.94 -18.27 32.64
C VAL A 33 -14.95 -17.25 31.49
N VAL A 34 -13.80 -16.76 31.06
CA VAL A 34 -13.68 -15.87 29.89
C VAL A 34 -14.12 -16.57 28.60
N TRP A 35 -13.87 -17.87 28.46
CA TRP A 35 -14.34 -18.67 27.33
C TRP A 35 -15.82 -19.06 27.39
N SER A 36 -16.46 -18.99 28.56
CA SER A 36 -17.86 -19.40 28.77
C SER A 36 -18.89 -18.28 28.58
N ILE A 37 -18.44 -17.02 28.44
CA ILE A 37 -19.34 -15.86 28.29
C ILE A 37 -19.78 -15.62 26.83
N ASP A 38 -19.19 -16.31 25.85
CA ASP A 38 -19.49 -16.08 24.42
C ASP A 38 -20.48 -17.06 23.77
N SER A 39 -21.31 -17.76 24.57
CA SER A 39 -22.17 -18.83 24.06
C SER A 39 -23.68 -18.56 24.04
N CYS A 40 -24.14 -17.32 24.29
CA CYS A 40 -25.58 -17.00 24.29
C CYS A 40 -25.90 -15.66 23.60
N SER A 41 -26.00 -15.67 22.26
CA SER A 41 -27.05 -14.97 21.50
C SER A 41 -26.98 -15.37 20.02
N ILE A 42 -27.42 -16.58 19.70
CA ILE A 42 -27.77 -16.98 18.34
C ILE A 42 -29.27 -17.20 18.30
N ARG A 43 -30.01 -16.20 17.81
CA ARG A 43 -31.32 -16.36 17.14
C ARG A 43 -31.81 -15.01 16.61
N SER A 44 -31.40 -14.70 15.38
CA SER A 44 -32.17 -13.96 14.37
C SER A 44 -31.22 -13.43 13.30
N PHE A 45 -31.17 -14.10 12.14
CA PHE A 45 -31.21 -13.51 10.78
C PHE A 45 -30.82 -14.57 9.75
N ILE A 46 -31.71 -15.55 9.55
CA ILE A 46 -31.77 -16.32 8.29
C ILE A 46 -32.78 -15.58 7.41
N LYS A 47 -32.26 -14.75 6.49
CA LYS A 47 -32.81 -14.40 5.17
C LYS A 47 -32.25 -13.05 4.72
N SER A 48 -31.20 -13.07 3.91
CA SER A 48 -31.19 -12.43 2.60
C SER A 48 -29.86 -12.75 1.93
N TRP A 49 -29.94 -13.69 0.98
CA TRP A 49 -28.85 -14.05 0.10
C TRP A 49 -28.79 -12.99 -1.00
N ARG A 50 -27.71 -12.21 -1.07
CA ARG A 50 -27.28 -11.50 -2.28
C ARG A 50 -25.78 -11.18 -2.16
N PHE A 51 -25.04 -11.75 -3.09
CA PHE A 51 -23.61 -11.57 -3.33
C PHE A 51 -23.28 -10.10 -3.59
N ASN A 52 -22.16 -9.60 -3.08
CA ASN A 52 -21.41 -8.49 -3.69
C ASN A 52 -19.96 -8.49 -3.19
N SER A 53 -19.17 -9.30 -3.91
CA SER A 53 -17.73 -9.17 -4.14
C SER A 53 -17.42 -7.99 -5.06
N TYR A 54 -16.20 -7.46 -5.07
CA TYR A 54 -15.64 -6.52 -6.07
C TYR A 54 -16.33 -6.59 -7.45
N SER A 55 -16.94 -5.50 -7.92
CA SER A 55 -17.57 -5.46 -9.24
C SER A 55 -16.55 -4.98 -10.27
N ILE A 56 -16.25 -5.80 -11.27
CA ILE A 56 -15.58 -5.33 -12.49
C ILE A 56 -16.69 -4.72 -13.34
N ARG A 57 -16.77 -3.39 -13.40
CA ARG A 57 -17.63 -2.73 -14.39
C ARG A 57 -16.88 -2.65 -15.72
N LEU A 58 -17.35 -3.41 -16.70
CA LEU A 58 -17.14 -3.11 -18.11
C LEU A 58 -18.04 -1.94 -18.47
N THR A 59 -17.56 -0.70 -18.32
CA THR A 59 -18.27 0.47 -18.85
C THR A 59 -18.10 0.48 -20.37
N SER A 60 -19.21 0.28 -21.09
CA SER A 60 -19.25 0.54 -22.54
C SER A 60 -19.19 2.05 -22.77
N PRO A 61 -18.35 2.55 -23.69
CA PRO A 61 -18.26 4.00 -23.95
C PRO A 61 -19.52 4.52 -24.64
N PRO A 62 -19.88 5.81 -24.46
CA PRO A 62 -20.84 6.49 -25.31
C PRO A 62 -20.30 6.49 -26.74
N SER A 63 -21.04 5.88 -27.66
CA SER A 63 -20.65 5.70 -29.05
C SER A 63 -20.81 7.00 -29.84
N LEU A 64 -19.72 7.75 -30.04
CA LEU A 64 -19.58 8.70 -31.15
C LEU A 64 -18.11 8.72 -31.58
N ASP A 65 -17.70 7.79 -32.45
CA ASP A 65 -16.97 8.13 -33.69
C ASP A 65 -16.74 6.92 -34.60
N LEU A 66 -16.86 7.18 -35.90
CA LEU A 66 -17.03 6.26 -37.03
C LEU A 66 -15.69 5.66 -37.54
N ASP A 67 -15.26 4.53 -36.98
CA ASP A 67 -14.45 3.55 -37.72
C ASP A 67 -14.94 2.14 -37.34
N PRO A 68 -15.76 1.47 -38.17
CA PRO A 68 -16.34 0.17 -37.86
C PRO A 68 -15.31 -0.97 -37.83
N THR A 69 -14.03 -0.70 -38.12
CA THR A 69 -12.96 -1.71 -38.14
C THR A 69 -12.12 -1.77 -36.86
N ARG A 70 -12.26 -0.82 -35.93
CA ARG A 70 -11.47 -0.75 -34.68
C ARG A 70 -12.33 -1.04 -33.45
N VAL A 71 -11.92 -2.03 -32.66
CA VAL A 71 -12.54 -2.34 -31.36
C VAL A 71 -11.87 -1.47 -30.30
N LYS A 72 -12.59 -0.45 -29.82
CA LYS A 72 -12.16 0.37 -28.67
C LYS A 72 -12.45 -0.38 -27.37
N LEU A 73 -11.39 -0.73 -26.63
CA LEU A 73 -11.50 -1.44 -25.35
C LEU A 73 -11.36 -0.49 -24.17
N ALA A 74 -11.83 -0.89 -22.99
CA ALA A 74 -11.62 -0.12 -21.76
C ALA A 74 -10.30 -0.52 -21.07
N TRP A 75 -9.71 0.41 -20.33
CA TRP A 75 -8.64 0.08 -19.38
C TRP A 75 -9.18 -0.77 -18.24
N ILE A 76 -8.35 -1.70 -17.75
CA ILE A 76 -8.60 -2.41 -16.50
C ILE A 76 -8.83 -1.40 -15.37
N SER A 77 -9.87 -1.65 -14.59
CA SER A 77 -10.26 -0.80 -13.47
C SER A 77 -10.66 -1.68 -12.30
N VAL A 78 -10.29 -1.24 -11.10
CA VAL A 78 -10.63 -1.88 -9.83
C VAL A 78 -11.39 -0.85 -8.99
N GLU A 79 -12.37 -1.30 -8.24
CA GLU A 79 -13.12 -0.49 -7.28
C GLU A 79 -12.90 -1.07 -5.89
N GLN A 80 -12.89 -0.25 -4.83
CA GLN A 80 -12.94 -0.79 -3.49
C GLN A 80 -14.30 -1.48 -3.25
N GLU A 81 -14.29 -2.60 -2.54
CA GLU A 81 -15.52 -3.28 -2.18
C GLU A 81 -16.40 -2.39 -1.27
N GLN A 82 -17.70 -2.32 -1.55
CA GLN A 82 -18.64 -1.63 -0.68
C GLN A 82 -18.75 -2.35 0.66
N ASN A 83 -18.78 -1.60 1.76
CA ASN A 83 -18.75 -2.13 3.13
C ASN A 83 -17.51 -3.02 3.38
N PHE A 84 -16.37 -2.64 2.81
CA PHE A 84 -15.10 -3.36 2.89
C PHE A 84 -14.80 -3.93 4.28
N THR A 85 -14.85 -3.08 5.32
CA THR A 85 -14.56 -3.44 6.72
C THR A 85 -15.50 -4.54 7.22
N ALA A 86 -16.79 -4.40 6.97
CA ALA A 86 -17.78 -5.39 7.40
C ALA A 86 -17.59 -6.74 6.69
N ASN A 87 -17.28 -6.71 5.39
CA ASN A 87 -17.06 -7.92 4.60
C ASN A 87 -15.77 -8.64 5.00
N VAL A 88 -14.66 -7.92 5.17
CA VAL A 88 -13.40 -8.53 5.61
C VAL A 88 -13.52 -9.11 7.02
N LEU A 89 -14.22 -8.43 7.95
CA LEU A 89 -14.49 -8.95 9.29
C LEU A 89 -15.37 -10.21 9.23
N LYS A 90 -16.42 -10.21 8.40
CA LYS A 90 -17.28 -11.38 8.22
C LYS A 90 -16.50 -12.59 7.71
N ASN A 91 -15.63 -12.39 6.71
CA ASN A 91 -14.83 -13.47 6.14
C ASN A 91 -13.74 -13.94 7.10
N TRP A 92 -13.11 -13.00 7.82
CA TRP A 92 -12.10 -13.31 8.84
C TRP A 92 -12.67 -14.11 10.03
N LEU A 93 -13.93 -13.88 10.38
CA LEU A 93 -14.64 -14.55 11.49
C LEU A 93 -15.48 -15.75 11.06
N ALA A 94 -15.43 -16.14 9.79
CA ALA A 94 -16.23 -17.25 9.30
C ALA A 94 -15.90 -18.54 10.08
N PRO A 95 -16.92 -19.27 10.60
CA PRO A 95 -16.69 -20.42 11.46
C PRO A 95 -16.01 -21.58 10.69
N GLY A 96 -15.07 -22.25 11.38
CA GLY A 96 -14.52 -23.54 10.98
C GLY A 96 -15.49 -24.70 11.30
N GLY A 97 -15.21 -25.89 10.79
CA GLY A 97 -15.93 -27.12 11.17
C GLY A 97 -16.25 -28.10 10.03
N GLU A 98 -16.18 -27.68 8.77
CA GLU A 98 -16.15 -28.59 7.63
C GLU A 98 -14.70 -28.92 7.29
N LYS A 99 -14.38 -30.19 6.97
CA LYS A 99 -13.00 -30.65 6.69
C LYS A 99 -12.27 -29.76 5.65
N CYS A 100 -12.95 -29.35 4.58
CA CYS A 100 -12.37 -28.49 3.55
C CYS A 100 -12.21 -27.01 3.96
N ARG A 101 -12.82 -26.57 5.07
CA ARG A 101 -12.57 -25.26 5.69
C ARG A 101 -11.35 -25.27 6.61
N GLU A 102 -11.00 -26.44 7.13
CA GLU A 102 -9.80 -26.64 7.95
C GLU A 102 -8.53 -26.88 7.12
N ALA A 103 -8.70 -27.27 5.85
CA ALA A 103 -7.65 -27.46 4.87
C ALA A 103 -6.75 -26.21 4.70
N ASN A 104 -5.45 -26.45 4.49
CA ASN A 104 -4.45 -25.41 4.23
C ASN A 104 -4.04 -25.45 2.76
N THR A 105 -4.10 -24.30 2.09
CA THR A 105 -3.63 -24.18 0.72
C THR A 105 -2.13 -24.43 0.61
N VAL A 106 -1.71 -25.45 -0.13
CA VAL A 106 -0.29 -25.72 -0.44
C VAL A 106 0.04 -25.47 -1.91
N GLU A 107 -1.00 -25.44 -2.74
CA GLU A 107 -0.91 -25.34 -4.19
C GLU A 107 -2.16 -24.66 -4.77
N ILE A 108 -2.15 -24.31 -6.04
CA ILE A 108 -3.32 -23.84 -6.80
C ILE A 108 -3.58 -24.72 -8.00
N SER A 109 -4.81 -24.73 -8.51
CA SER A 109 -5.13 -25.22 -9.86
C SER A 109 -5.60 -24.06 -10.74
N VAL A 110 -5.03 -23.95 -11.94
CA VAL A 110 -5.37 -22.92 -12.95
C VAL A 110 -5.94 -23.58 -14.20
N PRO A 111 -7.27 -23.81 -14.27
CA PRO A 111 -7.89 -24.48 -15.40
C PRO A 111 -7.55 -23.82 -16.75
N GLY A 112 -7.17 -24.64 -17.73
CA GLY A 112 -6.95 -24.21 -19.12
C GLY A 112 -5.55 -23.70 -19.47
N ILE A 113 -4.66 -23.51 -18.49
CA ILE A 113 -3.29 -22.97 -18.69
C ILE A 113 -2.20 -23.93 -18.22
N GLU A 114 -2.49 -24.80 -17.27
CA GLU A 114 -1.49 -25.67 -16.59
C GLU A 114 -0.65 -26.58 -17.52
N TRP A 115 -1.05 -26.75 -18.78
CA TRP A 115 -0.38 -27.61 -19.75
C TRP A 115 0.14 -26.88 -21.00
N LYS A 116 0.07 -25.54 -21.02
CA LYS A 116 0.52 -24.73 -22.16
C LYS A 116 1.79 -23.98 -21.76
N GLY A 117 2.94 -24.43 -22.27
CA GLY A 117 4.24 -23.84 -21.91
C GLY A 117 4.31 -22.32 -22.14
N LEU A 118 3.80 -21.85 -23.28
CA LEU A 118 3.60 -20.44 -23.59
C LEU A 118 2.11 -20.20 -23.82
N VAL A 119 1.53 -19.20 -23.14
CA VAL A 119 0.14 -18.78 -23.36
C VAL A 119 0.14 -17.50 -24.18
N GLU A 120 -0.47 -17.55 -25.36
CA GLU A 120 -0.65 -16.37 -26.20
C GLU A 120 -1.95 -15.64 -25.84
N LEU A 121 -1.85 -14.33 -25.64
CA LEU A 121 -2.95 -13.43 -25.27
C LEU A 121 -2.96 -12.23 -26.21
N THR A 122 -4.12 -11.60 -26.44
CA THR A 122 -4.19 -10.36 -27.22
C THR A 122 -3.79 -9.16 -26.35
N ALA A 123 -2.85 -8.33 -26.79
CA ALA A 123 -2.58 -7.04 -26.15
C ALA A 123 -3.78 -6.09 -26.31
N GLY A 124 -4.11 -5.33 -25.29
CA GLY A 124 -5.25 -4.42 -25.21
C GLY A 124 -6.49 -5.03 -24.56
N GLU A 125 -6.68 -6.35 -24.67
CA GLU A 125 -7.79 -7.06 -24.00
C GLU A 125 -7.53 -7.26 -22.50
N ILE A 126 -8.61 -7.22 -21.72
CA ILE A 126 -8.57 -7.62 -20.30
C ILE A 126 -8.75 -9.13 -20.24
N HIS A 127 -7.75 -9.83 -19.71
CA HIS A 127 -7.77 -11.28 -19.55
C HIS A 127 -8.00 -11.63 -18.08
N GLU A 128 -9.09 -12.32 -17.77
CA GLU A 128 -9.36 -12.86 -16.43
C GLU A 128 -8.86 -14.29 -16.31
N PHE A 129 -7.99 -14.54 -15.33
CA PHE A 129 -7.49 -15.85 -14.96
C PHE A 129 -8.15 -16.26 -13.65
N ARG A 130 -8.77 -17.45 -13.63
CA ARG A 130 -9.37 -18.01 -12.42
C ARG A 130 -8.57 -19.20 -11.94
N PHE A 131 -8.34 -19.27 -10.64
CA PHE A 131 -7.63 -20.38 -10.02
C PHE A 131 -8.24 -20.76 -8.67
N HIS A 132 -8.02 -22.01 -8.26
CA HIS A 132 -8.56 -22.59 -7.04
C HIS A 132 -7.42 -22.98 -6.12
N SER A 133 -7.56 -22.74 -4.83
CA SER A 133 -6.65 -23.24 -3.81
C SER A 133 -6.81 -24.75 -3.61
N LEU A 134 -5.68 -25.47 -3.52
CA LEU A 134 -5.61 -26.90 -3.27
C LEU A 134 -4.87 -27.21 -1.96
N ASP A 135 -5.34 -28.24 -1.26
CA ASP A 135 -4.69 -28.77 -0.07
C ASP A 135 -3.60 -29.82 -0.39
N ASP A 136 -3.01 -30.40 0.65
CA ASP A 136 -1.93 -31.39 0.56
C ASP A 136 -2.36 -32.72 -0.07
N SER A 137 -3.66 -33.01 -0.09
CA SER A 137 -4.24 -34.16 -0.79
C SER A 137 -4.58 -33.86 -2.25
N GLY A 138 -4.39 -32.60 -2.71
CA GLY A 138 -4.79 -32.15 -4.04
C GLY A 138 -6.28 -31.81 -4.14
N GLU A 139 -7.00 -31.81 -3.02
CA GLU A 139 -8.43 -31.48 -2.96
C GLU A 139 -8.64 -29.98 -2.84
N ARG A 140 -9.83 -29.51 -3.24
CA ARG A 140 -10.15 -28.08 -3.24
C ARG A 140 -10.37 -27.55 -1.83
N VAL A 141 -9.74 -26.42 -1.53
CA VAL A 141 -10.05 -25.63 -0.33
C VAL A 141 -11.37 -24.89 -0.56
N CYS A 142 -12.23 -24.84 0.47
CA CYS A 142 -13.58 -24.29 0.35
C CYS A 142 -13.74 -22.86 0.87
N ILE A 143 -12.67 -22.22 1.35
CA ILE A 143 -12.72 -20.88 1.95
C ILE A 143 -11.65 -19.97 1.37
N GLY A 144 -11.98 -18.67 1.32
CA GLY A 144 -11.05 -17.62 0.96
C GLY A 144 -10.05 -17.27 2.08
N GLY A 145 -9.43 -16.11 1.93
CA GLY A 145 -8.54 -15.49 2.90
C GLY A 145 -7.05 -15.75 2.65
N ASP A 146 -6.68 -16.55 1.65
CA ASP A 146 -5.29 -16.64 1.24
C ASP A 146 -4.84 -15.31 0.62
N TYR A 147 -3.61 -14.91 0.91
CA TYR A 147 -3.00 -13.73 0.33
C TYR A 147 -2.01 -14.15 -0.75
N PHE A 148 -2.42 -13.95 -2.00
CA PHE A 148 -1.58 -14.14 -3.17
C PHE A 148 -0.95 -12.81 -3.57
N GLU A 149 0.37 -12.80 -3.68
CA GLU A 149 1.05 -11.76 -4.42
C GLU A 149 1.13 -12.16 -5.89
N THR A 150 0.90 -11.19 -6.76
CA THR A 150 1.00 -11.40 -8.20
C THR A 150 1.86 -10.33 -8.83
N ASP A 151 2.71 -10.74 -9.76
CA ASP A 151 3.63 -9.87 -10.48
C ASP A 151 3.52 -10.17 -11.97
N LEU A 152 3.20 -9.14 -12.76
CA LEU A 152 3.30 -9.21 -14.21
C LEU A 152 4.51 -8.36 -14.63
N SER A 153 5.59 -9.03 -14.99
CA SER A 153 6.87 -8.43 -15.30
C SER A 153 7.32 -8.75 -16.73
N GLY A 154 7.72 -7.72 -17.45
CA GLY A 154 8.39 -7.81 -18.76
C GLY A 154 9.50 -6.76 -18.85
N GLU A 155 10.23 -6.74 -19.96
CA GLU A 155 11.40 -5.86 -20.12
C GLU A 155 11.07 -4.37 -19.91
N ASN A 156 9.92 -3.93 -20.42
CA ASN A 156 9.52 -2.53 -20.45
C ASN A 156 8.19 -2.25 -19.73
N TRP A 157 7.69 -3.21 -18.95
CA TRP A 157 6.42 -3.10 -18.25
C TRP A 157 6.43 -3.91 -16.97
N LYS A 158 5.87 -3.33 -15.91
CA LYS A 158 5.68 -4.00 -14.63
C LYS A 158 4.37 -3.53 -14.00
N SER A 159 3.54 -4.45 -13.53
CA SER A 159 2.27 -4.11 -12.89
C SER A 159 1.88 -5.15 -11.87
N ARG A 160 1.01 -4.75 -10.95
CA ARG A 160 0.33 -5.63 -10.01
C ARG A 160 -1.00 -6.09 -10.63
N PRO A 161 -1.15 -7.38 -11.01
CA PRO A 161 -2.46 -7.93 -11.29
C PRO A 161 -3.37 -7.85 -10.05
N PRO A 162 -4.55 -7.24 -10.14
CA PRO A 162 -5.48 -7.22 -9.01
C PRO A 162 -5.97 -8.65 -8.74
N VAL A 163 -5.87 -9.12 -7.50
CA VAL A 163 -6.39 -10.43 -7.08
C VAL A 163 -7.72 -10.24 -6.35
N LYS A 164 -8.72 -10.99 -6.79
CA LYS A 164 -10.05 -11.04 -6.19
C LYS A 164 -10.25 -12.40 -5.52
N ASP A 165 -10.46 -12.38 -4.21
CA ASP A 165 -10.94 -13.53 -3.45
C ASP A 165 -12.47 -13.67 -3.63
N LEU A 166 -12.93 -14.85 -4.04
CA LEU A 166 -14.36 -15.16 -4.22
C LEU A 166 -14.99 -15.80 -2.98
N GLY A 167 -14.22 -15.97 -1.89
CA GLY A 167 -14.67 -16.42 -0.58
C GLY A 167 -14.91 -17.92 -0.46
N ASN A 168 -14.73 -18.68 -1.54
CA ASN A 168 -15.01 -20.11 -1.62
C ASN A 168 -13.75 -20.93 -1.98
N GLY A 169 -12.56 -20.38 -1.75
CA GLY A 169 -11.27 -20.96 -2.15
C GLY A 169 -10.93 -20.79 -3.63
N THR A 170 -11.77 -20.05 -4.38
CA THR A 170 -11.47 -19.62 -5.75
C THR A 170 -11.06 -18.16 -5.76
N TYR A 171 -10.11 -17.83 -6.62
CA TYR A 171 -9.59 -16.48 -6.82
C TYR A 171 -9.61 -16.15 -8.30
N SER A 172 -9.69 -14.86 -8.62
CA SER A 172 -9.44 -14.39 -9.99
C SER A 172 -8.40 -13.28 -10.00
N LEU A 173 -7.61 -13.23 -11.07
CA LEU A 173 -6.71 -12.12 -11.36
C LEU A 173 -7.01 -11.59 -12.76
N SER A 174 -6.84 -10.29 -12.97
CA SER A 174 -7.07 -9.65 -14.25
C SER A 174 -5.78 -9.01 -14.78
N LEU A 175 -5.51 -9.19 -16.06
CA LEU A 175 -4.30 -8.71 -16.74
C LEU A 175 -4.68 -7.87 -17.96
N GLN A 176 -3.91 -6.82 -18.23
CA GLN A 176 -3.99 -6.08 -19.47
C GLN A 176 -2.62 -5.46 -19.78
N ILE A 177 -2.15 -5.65 -21.00
CA ILE A 177 -0.94 -5.03 -21.54
C ILE A 177 -1.34 -4.14 -22.70
N HIS A 178 -0.82 -2.92 -22.76
CA HIS A 178 -1.08 -2.04 -23.89
C HIS A 178 -0.42 -2.55 -25.17
N PRO A 179 -1.05 -2.43 -26.36
CA PRO A 179 -0.48 -2.91 -27.63
C PRO A 179 0.95 -2.48 -27.95
N ASP A 180 1.39 -1.30 -27.51
CA ASP A 180 2.76 -0.81 -27.74
C ASP A 180 3.83 -1.46 -26.86
N PHE A 181 3.41 -2.24 -25.86
CA PHE A 181 4.29 -3.05 -25.02
C PHE A 181 4.02 -4.55 -25.22
N ALA A 182 3.38 -4.94 -26.33
CA ALA A 182 3.23 -6.34 -26.70
C ALA A 182 4.60 -7.06 -26.71
N GLY A 183 4.64 -8.29 -26.22
CA GLY A 183 5.89 -9.02 -26.01
C GLY A 183 5.75 -10.17 -25.03
N ASP A 184 6.89 -10.63 -24.53
CA ASP A 184 6.97 -11.75 -23.58
C ASP A 184 6.99 -11.24 -22.14
N TYR A 185 6.26 -11.96 -21.27
CA TYR A 185 5.99 -11.60 -19.90
C TYR A 185 6.02 -12.80 -18.98
N ASP A 186 6.40 -12.55 -17.74
CA ASP A 186 6.30 -13.49 -16.63
C ASP A 186 5.16 -13.07 -15.71
N LEU A 187 4.17 -13.94 -15.57
CA LEU A 187 3.16 -13.83 -14.51
C LEU A 187 3.55 -14.76 -13.36
N THR A 188 3.99 -14.18 -12.26
CA THR A 188 4.34 -14.91 -11.04
C THR A 188 3.19 -14.83 -10.03
N VAL A 189 2.82 -15.98 -9.45
CA VAL A 189 1.82 -16.08 -8.37
C VAL A 189 2.50 -16.68 -7.14
N VAL A 190 2.58 -15.90 -6.07
CA VAL A 190 3.19 -16.28 -4.79
C VAL A 190 2.11 -16.36 -3.72
N LEU A 191 2.02 -17.49 -3.02
CA LEU A 191 1.20 -17.57 -1.81
C LEU A 191 2.04 -17.12 -0.61
N LEU A 192 1.77 -15.92 -0.10
CA LEU A 192 2.51 -15.35 1.02
C LEU A 192 1.94 -15.82 2.37
N PHE A 193 0.63 -15.68 2.56
CA PHE A 193 -0.07 -16.09 3.77
C PHE A 193 -1.32 -16.89 3.43
N ARG A 194 -1.63 -17.89 4.27
CA ARG A 194 -2.89 -18.63 4.16
C ARG A 194 -3.94 -18.00 5.06
N ARG A 195 -5.22 -18.09 4.70
CA ARG A 195 -6.36 -17.88 5.62
C ARG A 195 -6.20 -16.72 6.62
N PHE A 196 -6.05 -15.50 6.12
CA PHE A 196 -5.87 -14.26 6.88
C PHE A 196 -4.71 -14.28 7.90
N GLN A 197 -3.78 -15.23 7.80
CA GLN A 197 -2.66 -15.34 8.75
C GLN A 197 -1.74 -14.10 8.72
N GLY A 198 -1.69 -13.39 7.59
CA GLY A 198 -0.99 -12.11 7.48
C GLY A 198 -1.54 -11.03 8.41
N LEU A 199 -2.82 -11.12 8.80
CA LEU A 199 -3.48 -10.16 9.70
C LEU A 199 -3.19 -10.40 11.18
N LYS A 200 -2.54 -11.52 11.54
CA LYS A 200 -2.19 -11.81 12.94
C LYS A 200 -1.14 -10.82 13.46
N LEU A 201 -1.12 -10.60 14.77
CA LEU A 201 -0.13 -9.74 15.44
C LEU A 201 1.32 -10.14 15.11
N SER A 202 1.62 -11.44 15.15
CA SER A 202 2.95 -11.98 14.81
C SER A 202 2.84 -12.93 13.61
N PRO A 203 2.82 -12.40 12.37
CA PRO A 203 2.52 -13.17 11.18
C PRO A 203 3.73 -13.97 10.66
N ALA A 204 4.97 -13.59 10.99
CA ALA A 204 6.19 -14.15 10.41
C ALA A 204 6.29 -15.68 10.46
N ARG A 205 5.87 -16.31 11.56
CA ARG A 205 5.85 -17.78 11.71
C ARG A 205 4.81 -18.49 10.84
N PHE A 206 3.87 -17.75 10.28
CA PHE A 206 2.80 -18.25 9.41
C PHE A 206 3.04 -17.92 7.94
N ALA A 207 4.14 -17.22 7.61
CA ALA A 207 4.48 -16.94 6.22
C ALA A 207 4.75 -18.25 5.48
N PHE A 208 3.98 -18.48 4.41
CA PHE A 208 4.20 -19.61 3.51
C PHE A 208 5.22 -19.26 2.43
N ASN A 209 5.13 -18.04 1.88
CA ASN A 209 6.06 -17.44 0.92
C ASN A 209 6.58 -18.42 -0.13
N ARG A 210 5.66 -19.01 -0.91
CA ARG A 210 5.98 -19.97 -1.95
C ARG A 210 5.47 -19.49 -3.30
N THR A 211 6.35 -19.44 -4.29
CA THR A 211 5.95 -19.29 -5.70
C THR A 211 5.22 -20.54 -6.13
N LEU A 212 3.93 -20.41 -6.42
CA LEU A 212 3.09 -21.53 -6.85
C LEU A 212 3.08 -21.66 -8.37
N ARG A 213 3.10 -20.53 -9.08
CA ARG A 213 3.14 -20.51 -10.55
C ARG A 213 4.06 -19.41 -11.06
N ASN A 214 4.72 -19.69 -12.17
CA ASN A 214 5.37 -18.72 -13.04
C ASN A 214 4.95 -19.07 -14.46
N PHE A 215 4.04 -18.29 -15.03
CA PHE A 215 3.53 -18.49 -16.38
C PHE A 215 4.29 -17.62 -17.36
N LYS A 216 4.74 -18.22 -18.47
CA LYS A 216 5.23 -17.49 -19.63
C LYS A 216 4.05 -17.08 -20.49
N LEU A 217 3.83 -15.77 -20.60
CA LEU A 217 2.77 -15.17 -21.39
C LEU A 217 3.37 -14.42 -22.58
N ARG A 218 2.74 -14.51 -23.74
CA ARG A 218 3.06 -13.69 -24.92
C ARG A 218 1.85 -12.86 -25.30
N PHE A 219 1.97 -11.55 -25.17
CA PHE A 219 0.94 -10.62 -25.62
C PHE A 219 1.19 -10.23 -27.08
N ILE A 220 0.23 -10.53 -27.95
CA ILE A 220 0.31 -10.28 -29.39
C ILE A 220 -0.46 -9.00 -29.72
N LYS A 221 0.18 -8.09 -30.44
CA LYS A 221 -0.45 -6.88 -30.98
C LYS A 221 -1.37 -7.26 -32.14
N LYS A 222 -2.66 -6.89 -32.04
CA LYS A 222 -3.63 -7.01 -33.14
C LYS A 222 -3.94 -5.63 -33.73
N PRO A 223 -3.96 -5.45 -35.07
CA PRO A 223 -4.14 -4.13 -35.70
C PRO A 223 -5.45 -3.40 -35.36
N HIS A 224 -6.51 -4.15 -35.07
CA HIS A 224 -7.85 -3.62 -34.81
C HIS A 224 -8.12 -3.35 -33.32
N VAL A 225 -7.21 -3.75 -32.42
CA VAL A 225 -7.39 -3.57 -30.98
C VAL A 225 -6.71 -2.27 -30.55
N VAL A 226 -7.51 -1.32 -30.06
CA VAL A 226 -7.02 0.00 -29.63
C VAL A 226 -7.51 0.28 -28.22
N LEU A 227 -6.60 0.76 -27.37
CA LEU A 227 -6.94 1.31 -26.06
C LEU A 227 -7.03 2.83 -26.13
N PRO A 228 -7.96 3.46 -25.39
CA PRO A 228 -8.00 4.90 -25.21
C PRO A 228 -6.67 5.41 -24.69
N GLU A 229 -6.19 6.51 -25.26
CA GLU A 229 -5.00 7.18 -24.73
C GLU A 229 -5.23 7.62 -23.29
N LEU A 230 -4.16 7.59 -22.49
CA LEU A 230 -4.21 8.14 -21.15
C LEU A 230 -4.27 9.67 -21.21
N ARG A 231 -5.37 10.22 -20.74
CA ARG A 231 -5.43 11.64 -20.40
C ARG A 231 -4.60 11.92 -19.14
N ARG A 232 -4.15 13.17 -19.00
CA ARG A 232 -3.57 13.67 -17.75
C ARG A 232 -4.60 13.58 -16.62
N CYS A 233 -4.16 13.20 -15.44
CA CYS A 233 -5.04 13.12 -14.27
C CYS A 233 -5.68 14.48 -13.97
N GLU A 234 -6.98 14.46 -13.73
CA GLU A 234 -7.78 15.57 -13.23
C GLU A 234 -8.24 15.29 -11.79
N LEU A 235 -8.88 16.26 -11.13
CA LEU A 235 -9.28 16.13 -9.73
C LEU A 235 -10.15 14.88 -9.47
N SER A 236 -11.10 14.59 -10.36
CA SER A 236 -12.00 13.43 -10.24
C SER A 236 -11.29 12.08 -10.39
N ASP A 237 -10.12 12.04 -11.01
CA ASP A 237 -9.33 10.83 -11.10
C ASP A 237 -8.78 10.40 -9.74
N PHE A 238 -8.66 11.32 -8.78
CA PHE A 238 -8.25 11.03 -7.40
C PHE A 238 -9.41 10.63 -6.48
N ASP A 239 -10.64 10.56 -6.97
CA ASP A 239 -11.77 10.05 -6.17
C ASP A 239 -11.70 8.52 -5.99
N ARG A 240 -10.94 7.84 -6.86
CA ARG A 240 -10.79 6.39 -6.89
C ARG A 240 -10.00 5.86 -5.70
N ASP A 241 -10.63 4.94 -4.98
CA ASP A 241 -10.12 4.34 -3.74
C ASP A 241 -8.94 3.39 -3.97
N VAL A 242 -8.94 2.70 -5.10
CA VAL A 242 -7.94 1.68 -5.47
C VAL A 242 -7.52 1.91 -6.91
N TRP A 243 -6.23 1.76 -7.19
CA TRP A 243 -5.69 1.92 -8.53
C TRP A 243 -5.34 0.57 -9.16
N SER A 244 -5.23 0.55 -10.48
CA SER A 244 -4.65 -0.55 -11.25
C SER A 244 -3.62 0.04 -12.19
N GLY A 245 -2.46 0.33 -11.64
CA GLY A 245 -1.40 1.02 -12.37
C GLY A 245 -0.39 0.10 -13.02
N ARG A 246 0.54 0.74 -13.72
CA ARG A 246 1.71 0.10 -14.29
C ARG A 246 2.90 1.03 -14.26
N TRP A 247 4.06 0.42 -14.12
CA TRP A 247 5.34 0.98 -14.50
C TRP A 247 5.63 0.59 -15.94
N ILE A 248 6.04 1.57 -16.73
CA ILE A 248 6.48 1.36 -18.11
C ILE A 248 7.86 1.97 -18.29
N ARG A 249 8.65 1.38 -19.19
CA ARG A 249 9.99 1.87 -19.50
C ARG A 249 9.99 2.59 -20.83
N LEU A 250 10.25 3.90 -20.80
CA LEU A 250 10.24 4.80 -21.97
C LEU A 250 11.64 5.26 -22.40
N GLY A 251 12.66 4.83 -21.67
CA GLY A 251 14.07 5.04 -21.96
C GLY A 251 14.88 3.93 -21.28
N LYS A 252 16.09 3.67 -21.74
CA LYS A 252 16.91 2.59 -21.20
C LYS A 252 18.38 2.89 -21.44
N ASN A 253 19.18 2.68 -20.42
CA ASN A 253 20.63 2.68 -20.45
C ASN A 253 21.12 1.56 -19.51
N ASP A 254 21.42 0.40 -20.09
CA ASP A 254 21.86 -0.79 -19.32
C ASP A 254 23.32 -0.68 -18.85
N GLU A 255 24.07 0.25 -19.41
CA GLU A 255 25.46 0.56 -19.02
C GLU A 255 25.52 1.65 -17.92
N CYS A 256 24.36 2.07 -17.40
CA CYS A 256 24.28 3.11 -16.39
C CYS A 256 24.96 2.69 -15.08
N GLU A 257 25.99 3.42 -14.70
CA GLU A 257 26.66 3.26 -13.40
C GLU A 257 26.15 4.26 -12.37
N ILE A 258 26.22 3.86 -11.10
CA ILE A 258 25.90 4.74 -9.97
C ILE A 258 26.98 5.81 -9.80
N SER A 259 26.55 7.07 -9.73
CA SER A 259 27.45 8.20 -9.48
C SER A 259 28.02 8.18 -8.06
N ASN A 260 29.08 8.96 -7.82
CA ASN A 260 29.78 8.97 -6.53
C ASN A 260 28.91 9.41 -5.34
N ASP A 261 27.89 10.23 -5.60
CA ASP A 261 26.85 10.62 -4.64
C ASP A 261 25.70 9.60 -4.53
N GLY A 262 25.84 8.42 -5.14
CA GLY A 262 24.89 7.32 -4.99
C GLY A 262 23.64 7.39 -5.87
N ARG A 263 23.66 8.21 -6.92
CA ARG A 263 22.48 8.52 -7.76
C ARG A 263 22.49 7.76 -9.08
N TYR A 264 21.30 7.48 -9.62
CA TYR A 264 21.09 6.69 -10.84
C TYR A 264 20.67 7.60 -12.00
N ARG A 265 21.57 8.49 -12.43
CA ARG A 265 21.33 9.44 -13.53
C ARG A 265 21.52 8.78 -14.90
N CYS A 266 20.68 7.79 -15.20
CA CYS A 266 20.86 6.92 -16.36
C CYS A 266 20.41 7.52 -17.69
N LEU A 267 19.53 8.53 -17.64
CA LEU A 267 19.02 9.23 -18.82
C LEU A 267 19.64 10.63 -18.92
N PRO A 268 19.85 11.16 -20.13
CA PRO A 268 20.32 12.54 -20.32
C PRO A 268 19.40 13.56 -19.65
N ASP A 269 19.97 14.67 -19.19
CA ASP A 269 19.21 15.77 -18.60
C ASP A 269 18.13 16.28 -19.56
N GLY A 270 16.90 16.40 -19.05
CA GLY A 270 15.76 16.85 -19.84
C GLY A 270 15.20 15.79 -20.79
N TYR A 271 15.62 14.52 -20.69
CA TYR A 271 15.00 13.42 -21.45
C TYR A 271 13.49 13.44 -21.23
N ARG A 272 12.75 13.70 -22.32
CA ARG A 272 11.30 13.95 -22.24
C ARG A 272 10.54 12.66 -22.04
N CYS A 273 9.50 12.72 -21.23
CA CYS A 273 8.49 11.68 -21.25
C CYS A 273 7.77 11.66 -22.61
N ARG A 274 7.43 10.46 -23.07
CA ARG A 274 6.61 10.25 -24.25
C ARG A 274 5.13 10.23 -23.86
N GLU A 275 4.33 11.11 -24.45
CA GLU A 275 2.87 11.04 -24.37
C GLU A 275 2.35 9.71 -24.95
N PRO A 276 1.22 9.16 -24.47
CA PRO A 276 0.32 9.71 -23.45
C PRO A 276 0.70 9.35 -22.00
N TRP A 277 1.87 8.75 -21.77
CA TRP A 277 2.18 8.04 -20.52
C TRP A 277 2.52 8.93 -19.34
N CYS A 278 3.16 10.06 -19.61
CA CYS A 278 3.41 11.15 -18.68
C CYS A 278 3.73 12.44 -19.47
N ASP A 279 3.84 13.54 -18.74
CA ASP A 279 4.32 14.83 -19.26
C ASP A 279 5.51 15.32 -18.43
N GLY A 280 6.45 16.04 -19.04
CA GLY A 280 7.64 16.57 -18.38
C GLY A 280 8.91 15.74 -18.59
N ALA A 281 9.94 16.01 -17.78
CA ALA A 281 11.26 15.38 -17.91
C ALA A 281 11.31 14.04 -17.16
N LEU A 282 11.36 12.93 -17.90
CA LEU A 282 11.50 11.59 -17.34
C LEU A 282 12.83 11.39 -16.63
N SER A 283 13.89 12.08 -17.06
CA SER A 283 15.19 12.05 -16.39
C SER A 283 15.12 12.49 -14.91
N ALA A 284 14.12 13.30 -14.53
CA ALA A 284 13.93 13.75 -13.15
C ALA A 284 13.62 12.62 -12.16
N LEU A 285 13.14 11.47 -12.66
CA LEU A 285 12.87 10.29 -11.82
C LEU A 285 14.12 9.47 -11.50
N GLU A 286 15.22 9.62 -12.24
CA GLU A 286 16.42 8.76 -12.09
C GLU A 286 16.14 7.25 -12.15
N SER A 287 15.13 6.87 -12.93
CA SER A 287 14.53 5.54 -12.90
C SER A 287 15.04 4.58 -13.97
N ASN A 288 16.14 4.92 -14.66
CA ASN A 288 16.52 4.26 -15.92
C ASN A 288 15.31 4.06 -16.87
N GLY A 289 14.51 5.13 -17.00
CA GLY A 289 13.35 5.26 -17.87
C GLY A 289 12.05 4.65 -17.41
N TRP A 290 11.97 4.10 -16.19
CA TRP A 290 10.69 3.66 -15.60
C TRP A 290 9.81 4.84 -15.18
N VAL A 291 8.52 4.80 -15.52
CA VAL A 291 7.53 5.77 -15.04
C VAL A 291 6.21 5.09 -14.75
N TYR A 292 5.48 5.58 -13.76
CA TYR A 292 4.20 5.03 -13.36
C TYR A 292 3.03 5.79 -14.01
N SER A 293 2.00 5.06 -14.41
CA SER A 293 0.70 5.58 -14.85
C SER A 293 -0.41 4.64 -14.40
N SER A 294 -1.64 5.16 -14.25
CA SER A 294 -2.81 4.40 -13.80
C SER A 294 -3.97 4.54 -14.80
N HIS A 295 -5.19 4.82 -14.33
CA HIS A 295 -6.31 5.22 -15.17
C HIS A 295 -6.10 6.57 -15.86
N CYS A 296 -5.05 7.30 -15.48
CA CYS A 296 -4.60 8.55 -16.08
C CYS A 296 -3.05 8.64 -16.03
N SER A 297 -2.48 9.63 -16.72
CA SER A 297 -1.05 9.93 -16.71
C SER A 297 -0.71 11.10 -15.79
N PHE A 298 0.50 11.07 -15.24
CA PHE A 298 0.96 12.07 -14.28
C PHE A 298 1.95 13.05 -14.92
N LYS A 299 1.87 14.31 -14.52
CA LYS A 299 2.89 15.31 -14.82
C LYS A 299 4.11 15.12 -13.91
N LEU A 300 5.30 15.14 -14.52
CA LEU A 300 6.59 15.23 -13.85
C LEU A 300 6.95 16.72 -13.73
N PHE A 301 6.89 17.22 -12.50
CA PHE A 301 7.06 18.63 -12.19
C PHE A 301 8.52 19.07 -12.30
N SER A 302 8.75 20.17 -13.04
CA SER A 302 9.97 20.96 -12.90
C SER A 302 9.91 21.78 -11.61
N SER A 303 11.08 22.23 -11.14
CA SER A 303 11.18 23.12 -9.98
C SER A 303 10.32 24.38 -10.11
N GLU A 304 10.35 25.03 -11.28
CA GLU A 304 9.51 26.19 -11.60
C GLU A 304 8.02 25.88 -11.45
N SER A 305 7.55 24.81 -12.11
CA SER A 305 6.13 24.44 -12.05
C SER A 305 5.65 23.97 -10.67
N ALA A 306 6.56 23.42 -9.86
CA ALA A 306 6.26 23.04 -8.48
C ALA A 306 6.14 24.29 -7.60
N TRP A 307 7.07 25.24 -7.69
CA TRP A 307 7.01 26.50 -6.94
C TRP A 307 5.80 27.34 -7.33
N ASP A 308 5.44 27.41 -8.61
CA ASP A 308 4.24 28.11 -9.07
C ASP A 308 2.95 27.56 -8.45
N CYS A 309 2.91 26.26 -8.19
CA CYS A 309 1.81 25.62 -7.49
C CYS A 309 1.88 25.84 -5.98
N LEU A 310 3.05 25.63 -5.37
CA LEU A 310 3.21 25.50 -3.92
C LEU A 310 3.43 26.82 -3.19
N LYS A 311 3.79 27.89 -3.88
CA LYS A 311 4.04 29.18 -3.25
C LYS A 311 2.83 29.65 -2.44
N ASN A 312 3.13 30.11 -1.24
CA ASN A 312 2.21 30.54 -0.19
C ASN A 312 1.24 29.46 0.30
N LYS A 313 1.49 28.18 0.00
CA LYS A 313 0.72 27.07 0.59
C LYS A 313 1.30 26.61 1.92
N TRP A 314 0.41 26.08 2.75
CA TRP A 314 0.72 25.31 3.93
C TRP A 314 0.28 23.85 3.74
N ILE A 315 1.27 22.95 3.70
CA ILE A 315 1.07 21.50 3.57
C ILE A 315 1.31 20.83 4.93
N PHE A 316 0.32 20.08 5.42
CA PHE A 316 0.38 19.38 6.69
C PHE A 316 0.41 17.87 6.49
N PHE A 317 1.52 17.23 6.83
CA PHE A 317 1.68 15.78 6.80
C PHE A 317 1.38 15.19 8.18
N TRP A 318 0.46 14.24 8.26
CA TRP A 318 0.24 13.41 9.45
C TRP A 318 0.36 11.95 9.07
N GLY A 319 1.40 11.28 9.56
CA GLY A 319 1.72 9.96 9.00
C GLY A 319 2.96 9.27 9.55
N ASP A 320 3.28 8.12 8.98
CA ASP A 320 4.43 7.31 9.38
C ASP A 320 5.76 7.88 8.81
N SER A 321 6.87 7.18 9.06
CA SER A 321 8.20 7.65 8.64
C SER A 321 8.40 7.70 7.12
N ASN A 322 7.51 7.13 6.31
CA ASN A 322 7.60 7.30 4.85
C ASN A 322 7.35 8.75 4.42
N HIS A 323 6.61 9.53 5.21
CA HIS A 323 6.44 10.96 4.95
C HIS A 323 7.78 11.71 5.04
N VAL A 324 8.64 11.35 5.99
CA VAL A 324 9.96 11.98 6.15
C VAL A 324 10.80 11.81 4.88
N ASP A 325 10.85 10.60 4.34
CA ASP A 325 11.60 10.31 3.12
C ASP A 325 11.01 11.04 1.91
N SER A 326 9.68 10.97 1.71
CA SER A 326 9.01 11.65 0.59
C SER A 326 9.14 13.18 0.66
N ILE A 327 9.07 13.78 1.85
CA ILE A 327 9.26 15.23 2.04
C ILE A 327 10.70 15.60 1.73
N ARG A 328 11.68 14.84 2.25
CA ARG A 328 13.10 15.08 1.94
C ARG A 328 13.33 15.02 0.43
N ASN A 329 12.72 14.07 -0.26
CA ASN A 329 12.86 13.93 -1.70
C ASN A 329 12.15 15.04 -2.49
N LEU A 330 10.96 15.48 -2.06
CA LEU A 330 10.30 16.68 -2.59
C LEU A 330 11.22 17.91 -2.49
N LEU A 331 11.80 18.14 -1.32
CA LEU A 331 12.70 19.26 -1.07
C LEU A 331 13.95 19.19 -1.95
N ASN A 332 14.62 18.04 -2.00
CA ASN A 332 15.91 17.87 -2.69
C ASN A 332 15.76 17.88 -4.22
N PHE A 333 14.84 17.07 -4.74
CA PHE A 333 14.80 16.76 -6.19
C PHE A 333 13.85 17.66 -6.97
N VAL A 334 12.86 18.27 -6.30
CA VAL A 334 11.87 19.13 -6.99
C VAL A 334 12.00 20.58 -6.56
N LEU A 335 12.05 20.87 -5.24
CA LEU A 335 12.08 22.25 -4.75
C LEU A 335 13.47 22.89 -4.74
N GLY A 336 14.52 22.10 -4.99
CA GLY A 336 15.88 22.60 -5.19
C GLY A 336 16.66 22.85 -3.90
N HIS A 337 16.39 22.07 -2.85
CA HIS A 337 17.11 22.09 -1.57
C HIS A 337 17.98 20.83 -1.38
N PRO A 338 19.03 20.61 -2.19
CA PRO A 338 19.88 19.41 -2.11
C PRO A 338 20.70 19.32 -0.81
N GLU A 339 20.82 20.42 -0.05
CA GLU A 339 21.52 20.49 1.22
C GLU A 339 20.79 19.75 2.36
N ILE A 340 19.50 19.46 2.20
CA ILE A 340 18.67 18.82 3.23
C ILE A 340 18.91 17.31 3.21
N GLY A 341 19.84 16.83 4.05
CA GLY A 341 20.16 15.41 4.17
C GLY A 341 19.04 14.54 4.75
N ALA A 342 18.28 15.08 5.71
CA ALA A 342 17.12 14.44 6.31
C ALA A 342 16.17 15.50 6.88
N VAL A 343 14.89 15.15 7.04
CA VAL A 343 13.93 15.95 7.82
C VAL A 343 13.57 15.20 9.11
N PRO A 344 13.33 15.90 10.23
CA PRO A 344 12.94 15.23 11.47
C PRO A 344 11.51 14.68 11.37
N ARG A 345 11.18 13.77 12.30
CA ARG A 345 9.85 13.18 12.41
C ARG A 345 8.76 14.20 12.76
N ARG A 346 9.14 15.28 13.45
CA ARG A 346 8.29 16.44 13.68
C ARG A 346 9.03 17.72 13.34
N PHE A 347 8.37 18.56 12.56
CA PHE A 347 8.79 19.94 12.33
C PHE A 347 7.65 20.74 11.74
N ASP A 348 7.82 22.06 11.80
CA ASP A 348 7.03 23.03 11.08
C ASP A 348 7.96 24.13 10.59
N LEU A 349 8.19 24.19 9.28
CA LEU A 349 9.19 25.07 8.67
C LEU A 349 8.67 25.71 7.39
N LYS A 350 9.15 26.92 7.12
CA LYS A 350 8.99 27.60 5.83
C LYS A 350 10.24 27.40 5.00
N PHE A 351 10.06 26.93 3.77
CA PHE A 351 11.12 26.79 2.77
C PHE A 351 10.94 27.89 1.73
N SER A 352 12.02 28.57 1.36
CA SER A 352 12.02 29.63 0.36
C SER A 352 12.53 29.12 -0.97
N ASN A 353 11.94 29.55 -2.08
CA ASN A 353 12.42 29.20 -3.41
C ASN A 353 13.86 29.69 -3.60
N PRO A 354 14.84 28.80 -3.89
CA PRO A 354 16.23 29.18 -4.11
C PRO A 354 16.44 30.20 -5.24
N LYS A 355 15.50 30.26 -6.19
CA LYS A 355 15.53 31.23 -7.32
C LYS A 355 14.74 32.50 -7.04
N ASN A 356 13.87 32.51 -6.03
CA ASN A 356 13.04 33.66 -5.68
C ASN A 356 12.63 33.62 -4.20
N SER A 357 13.41 34.27 -3.33
CA SER A 357 13.21 34.22 -1.86
C SER A 357 11.87 34.79 -1.37
N SER A 358 11.10 35.47 -2.24
CA SER A 358 9.75 35.95 -1.90
C SER A 358 8.70 34.84 -1.94
N GLU A 359 8.95 33.75 -2.66
CA GLU A 359 8.08 32.57 -2.71
C GLU A 359 8.46 31.61 -1.59
N THR A 360 7.47 31.23 -0.77
CA THR A 360 7.68 30.27 0.32
C THR A 360 6.62 29.20 0.34
N VAL A 361 6.94 28.03 0.91
CA VAL A 361 5.96 26.98 1.25
C VAL A 361 6.17 26.58 2.70
N ARG A 362 5.10 26.54 3.50
CA ARG A 362 5.14 26.02 4.88
C ARG A 362 4.85 24.53 4.82
N ILE A 363 5.73 23.72 5.37
CA ILE A 363 5.53 22.27 5.51
C ILE A 363 5.58 21.93 6.99
N THR A 364 4.52 21.31 7.46
CA THR A 364 4.45 20.70 8.79
C THR A 364 4.44 19.19 8.60
N SER A 365 5.23 18.48 9.40
CA SER A 365 5.20 17.02 9.47
C SER A 365 4.99 16.61 10.90
N ILE A 366 3.99 15.76 11.16
CA ILE A 366 3.73 15.18 12.47
C ILE A 366 3.67 13.65 12.34
N PHE A 367 4.72 13.00 12.85
CA PHE A 367 4.81 11.55 12.91
C PHE A 367 3.71 10.94 13.79
N ASN A 368 2.91 10.04 13.21
CA ASN A 368 1.83 9.32 13.89
C ASN A 368 2.27 7.94 14.39
N GLY A 369 3.49 7.48 14.11
CA GLY A 369 3.90 6.15 14.55
C GLY A 369 4.01 6.04 16.08
N HIS A 370 4.11 7.16 16.80
CA HIS A 370 4.08 7.25 18.26
C HIS A 370 3.87 8.72 18.71
N TRP A 371 3.23 8.96 19.86
CA TRP A 371 3.05 10.31 20.44
C TRP A 371 4.36 10.94 20.96
N ASN A 372 5.35 10.12 21.32
CA ASN A 372 6.75 10.47 21.47
C ASN A 372 7.52 10.15 20.18
N GLU A 373 8.04 11.16 19.48
CA GLU A 373 8.67 11.01 18.15
C GLU A 373 9.93 10.13 18.13
N THR A 374 10.56 9.90 19.28
CA THR A 374 11.73 9.01 19.43
C THR A 374 11.35 7.53 19.44
N GLN A 375 10.07 7.22 19.63
CA GLN A 375 9.53 5.86 19.71
C GLN A 375 8.73 5.49 18.45
N ASN A 376 8.16 4.28 18.42
CA ASN A 376 7.45 3.72 17.26
C ASN A 376 6.32 2.78 17.71
N TYR A 377 5.51 2.32 16.76
CA TYR A 377 4.60 1.16 16.90
C TYR A 377 3.32 1.40 17.73
N LEU A 378 2.78 2.62 17.70
CA LEU A 378 1.38 2.91 18.05
C LEU A 378 0.51 3.12 16.81
N GLY A 379 1.03 3.85 15.81
CA GLY A 379 0.23 4.24 14.66
C GLY A 379 -0.96 5.09 15.09
N LEU A 380 -2.17 4.73 14.67
CA LEU A 380 -3.39 5.46 15.03
C LEU A 380 -3.63 5.56 16.55
N ASP A 381 -3.12 4.60 17.34
CA ASP A 381 -3.23 4.61 18.81
C ASP A 381 -2.40 5.73 19.47
N SER A 382 -1.52 6.39 18.71
CA SER A 382 -0.86 7.63 19.19
C SER A 382 -1.86 8.71 19.61
N LEU A 383 -3.08 8.66 19.08
CA LEU A 383 -4.17 9.57 19.44
C LEU A 383 -4.77 9.30 20.82
N GLU A 384 -4.45 8.21 21.52
CA GLU A 384 -4.87 8.02 22.92
C GLU A 384 -4.16 8.99 23.86
N ASP A 385 -3.00 9.52 23.47
CA ASP A 385 -2.28 10.53 24.24
C ASP A 385 -2.90 11.93 24.10
N ASP A 386 -3.34 12.49 25.22
CA ASP A 386 -3.98 13.81 25.29
C ASP A 386 -3.08 14.92 24.75
N SER A 387 -1.79 14.90 25.11
CA SER A 387 -0.84 15.94 24.72
C SER A 387 -0.60 15.93 23.22
N PHE A 388 -0.58 14.75 22.60
CA PHE A 388 -0.47 14.59 21.16
C PHE A 388 -1.72 15.08 20.43
N ARG A 389 -2.92 14.82 20.96
CA ARG A 389 -4.16 15.38 20.42
C ARG A 389 -4.16 16.91 20.49
N GLU A 390 -3.72 17.50 21.59
CA GLU A 390 -3.62 18.96 21.71
C GLU A 390 -2.56 19.55 20.78
N LEU A 391 -1.42 18.88 20.61
CA LEU A 391 -0.42 19.26 19.60
C LEU A 391 -1.01 19.26 18.18
N LEU A 392 -1.77 18.22 17.80
CA LEU A 392 -2.40 18.17 16.49
C LEU A 392 -3.42 19.30 16.33
N LYS A 393 -4.27 19.53 17.33
CA LYS A 393 -5.27 20.60 17.32
C LYS A 393 -4.64 21.99 17.19
N SER A 394 -3.47 22.23 17.79
CA SER A 394 -2.85 23.56 17.83
C SER A 394 -2.65 24.15 16.42
N TYR A 395 -2.25 23.34 15.45
CA TYR A 395 -2.08 23.73 14.04
C TYR A 395 -3.40 24.06 13.31
N PHE A 396 -4.55 23.68 13.87
CA PHE A 396 -5.88 23.93 13.32
C PHE A 396 -6.69 24.94 14.14
N VAL A 397 -6.10 25.54 15.16
CA VAL A 397 -6.67 26.67 15.92
C VAL A 397 -5.84 27.94 15.81
N GLU A 398 -4.72 27.91 15.07
CA GLU A 398 -3.91 29.09 14.80
C GLU A 398 -4.79 30.25 14.29
N GLU A 399 -4.55 31.45 14.83
CA GLU A 399 -5.20 32.68 14.37
C GLU A 399 -4.79 33.01 12.93
N THR A 400 -3.56 32.64 12.57
CA THR A 400 -2.94 32.93 11.27
C THR A 400 -3.43 32.05 10.11
N GLY A 401 -4.25 31.03 10.39
CA GLY A 401 -4.90 30.23 9.35
C GLY A 401 -4.99 28.74 9.68
N VAL A 402 -5.25 27.95 8.64
CA VAL A 402 -5.28 26.48 8.67
C VAL A 402 -4.51 25.95 7.46
N PRO A 403 -3.99 24.71 7.48
CA PRO A 403 -3.33 24.13 6.33
C PRO A 403 -4.24 24.13 5.08
N ASP A 404 -3.65 24.37 3.90
CA ASP A 404 -4.37 24.26 2.63
C ASP A 404 -4.66 22.80 2.28
N VAL A 405 -3.68 21.94 2.56
CA VAL A 405 -3.71 20.52 2.24
C VAL A 405 -3.18 19.73 3.43
N MET A 406 -3.88 18.65 3.75
CA MET A 406 -3.44 17.64 4.69
C MET A 406 -3.17 16.34 3.95
N ILE A 407 -1.99 15.76 4.12
CA ILE A 407 -1.61 14.46 3.56
C ILE A 407 -1.57 13.47 4.70
N VAL A 408 -2.39 12.42 4.59
CA VAL A 408 -2.50 11.41 5.64
C VAL A 408 -2.06 10.05 5.15
N ASN A 409 -1.29 9.34 5.97
CA ASN A 409 -1.12 7.90 5.87
C ASN A 409 -1.06 7.26 7.25
N SER A 410 -1.32 5.97 7.33
CA SER A 410 -1.07 5.15 8.52
C SER A 410 -0.99 3.69 8.10
N GLY A 411 -0.41 2.82 8.92
CA GLY A 411 -0.33 1.40 8.58
C GLY A 411 0.88 0.66 9.14
N LEU A 412 2.11 1.08 8.86
CA LEU A 412 3.29 0.27 9.22
C LEU A 412 3.41 0.07 10.73
N HIS A 413 3.18 1.13 11.49
CA HIS A 413 3.18 1.07 12.96
C HIS A 413 1.94 0.37 13.51
N ASP A 414 0.78 0.56 12.87
CA ASP A 414 -0.46 -0.13 13.19
C ASP A 414 -0.33 -1.65 13.01
N GLY A 415 0.40 -2.09 11.99
CA GLY A 415 0.65 -3.50 11.74
C GLY A 415 1.35 -4.21 12.90
N ILE A 416 2.14 -3.46 13.68
CA ILE A 416 2.81 -3.95 14.89
C ILE A 416 1.93 -3.76 16.12
N HIS A 417 1.24 -2.63 16.23
CA HIS A 417 0.49 -2.25 17.42
C HIS A 417 -0.74 -3.13 17.67
N TRP A 418 -1.62 -3.23 16.67
CA TRP A 418 -2.97 -3.72 16.88
C TRP A 418 -3.00 -5.25 16.93
N SER A 419 -3.58 -5.78 18.00
CA SER A 419 -3.65 -7.23 18.26
C SER A 419 -4.44 -8.01 17.20
N ASN A 420 -5.43 -7.37 16.58
CA ASN A 420 -6.28 -7.95 15.54
C ASN A 420 -7.05 -6.88 14.76
N LEU A 421 -7.74 -7.30 13.70
CA LEU A 421 -8.49 -6.43 12.79
C LEU A 421 -9.63 -5.65 13.47
N ARG A 422 -10.32 -6.21 14.48
CA ARG A 422 -11.38 -5.49 15.21
C ARG A 422 -10.80 -4.33 16.03
N ALA A 423 -9.69 -4.58 16.70
CA ALA A 423 -8.99 -3.54 17.47
C ALA A 423 -8.54 -2.41 16.55
N PHE A 424 -7.88 -2.74 15.42
CA PHE A 424 -7.51 -1.75 14.42
C PHE A 424 -8.71 -0.97 13.87
N THR A 425 -9.82 -1.65 13.57
CA THR A 425 -11.04 -1.00 13.09
C THR A 425 -11.53 0.06 14.09
N LYS A 426 -11.48 -0.25 15.39
CA LYS A 426 -11.83 0.71 16.43
C LYS A 426 -10.87 1.90 16.46
N GLY A 427 -9.57 1.66 16.34
CA GLY A 427 -8.56 2.72 16.22
C GLY A 427 -8.80 3.63 15.01
N ALA A 428 -9.14 3.04 13.85
CA ALA A 428 -9.48 3.78 12.65
C ALA A 428 -10.75 4.64 12.80
N GLU A 429 -11.77 4.13 13.49
CA GLU A 429 -12.97 4.90 13.82
C GLU A 429 -12.65 6.07 14.76
N THR A 430 -11.86 5.83 15.81
CA THR A 430 -11.41 6.85 16.75
C THR A 430 -10.61 7.94 16.03
N ALA A 431 -9.66 7.56 15.16
CA ALA A 431 -8.87 8.50 14.39
C ALA A 431 -9.72 9.35 13.44
N ALA A 432 -10.67 8.73 12.72
CA ALA A 432 -11.57 9.45 11.84
C ALA A 432 -12.47 10.42 12.63
N ALA A 433 -13.01 10.00 13.77
CA ALA A 433 -13.82 10.85 14.64
C ALA A 433 -13.01 12.04 15.20
N PHE A 434 -11.76 11.82 15.60
CA PHE A 434 -10.86 12.89 16.03
C PHE A 434 -10.70 13.96 14.95
N TRP A 435 -10.34 13.57 13.71
CA TRP A 435 -10.16 14.54 12.63
C TRP A 435 -11.45 15.23 12.22
N ARG A 436 -12.59 14.53 12.27
CA ARG A 436 -13.90 15.16 12.08
C ARG A 436 -14.13 16.28 13.08
N ASN A 437 -13.88 16.03 14.36
CA ASN A 437 -14.03 17.04 15.41
C ASN A 437 -13.10 18.24 15.18
N VAL A 438 -11.82 18.00 14.83
CA VAL A 438 -10.88 19.08 14.50
C VAL A 438 -11.41 19.94 13.35
N PHE A 439 -11.91 19.32 12.28
CA PHE A 439 -12.40 20.06 11.12
C PHE A 439 -13.72 20.79 11.38
N ASP A 440 -14.59 20.25 12.22
CA ASP A 440 -15.82 20.94 12.60
C ASP A 440 -15.54 22.18 13.46
N LEU A 441 -14.50 22.16 14.30
CA LEU A 441 -14.00 23.37 14.97
C LEU A 441 -13.45 24.41 13.99
N VAL A 442 -12.73 23.98 12.93
CA VAL A 442 -12.29 24.88 11.86
C VAL A 442 -13.49 25.54 11.17
N LYS A 443 -14.51 24.76 10.81
CA LYS A 443 -15.74 25.29 10.19
C LYS A 443 -16.50 26.23 11.12
N ALA A 444 -16.56 25.93 12.42
CA ALA A 444 -17.23 26.78 13.40
C ALA A 444 -16.58 28.17 13.53
N ARG A 445 -15.29 28.29 13.23
CA ARG A 445 -14.57 29.58 13.11
C ARG A 445 -14.78 30.28 11.76
N GLY A 446 -15.63 29.76 10.88
CA GLY A 446 -15.86 30.30 9.53
C GLY A 446 -14.73 30.01 8.53
N LEU A 447 -13.79 29.13 8.87
CA LEU A 447 -12.68 28.75 8.01
C LEU A 447 -12.98 27.45 7.25
N ARG A 448 -12.28 27.25 6.13
CA ARG A 448 -12.38 26.02 5.34
C ARG A 448 -11.35 24.99 5.85
N PRO A 449 -11.75 23.75 6.18
CA PRO A 449 -10.81 22.67 6.48
C PRO A 449 -9.86 22.39 5.30
N PRO A 450 -8.67 21.79 5.55
CA PRO A 450 -7.75 21.42 4.47
C PRO A 450 -8.40 20.44 3.50
N LYS A 451 -7.94 20.45 2.24
CA LYS A 451 -8.15 19.30 1.35
C LYS A 451 -7.37 18.11 1.90
N VAL A 452 -8.01 16.96 2.13
CA VAL A 452 -7.31 15.76 2.63
C VAL A 452 -6.96 14.83 1.49
N ILE A 453 -5.68 14.58 1.31
CA ILE A 453 -5.14 13.55 0.43
C ILE A 453 -4.83 12.33 1.28
N PHE A 454 -5.61 11.27 1.09
CA PHE A 454 -5.36 9.97 1.69
C PHE A 454 -4.33 9.22 0.85
N ARG A 455 -3.13 9.06 1.38
CA ARG A 455 -2.06 8.29 0.77
C ARG A 455 -2.04 6.90 1.43
N ASN A 456 -2.32 5.85 0.67
CA ASN A 456 -2.14 4.48 1.16
C ASN A 456 -0.68 4.28 1.63
N THR A 457 -0.46 3.47 2.67
CA THR A 457 0.92 3.09 3.02
C THR A 457 1.56 2.22 1.93
N ILE A 458 2.86 2.00 2.01
CA ILE A 458 3.64 1.25 1.01
C ILE A 458 3.39 -0.26 1.08
N ALA A 459 3.66 -0.96 -0.02
CA ALA A 459 3.87 -2.41 0.00
C ALA A 459 5.26 -2.70 0.56
N THR A 460 5.34 -3.30 1.75
CA THR A 460 6.62 -3.61 2.41
C THR A 460 7.42 -4.64 1.62
N GLY A 461 8.71 -4.42 1.48
CA GLY A 461 9.55 -5.13 0.51
C GLY A 461 10.54 -6.13 1.08
N GLY A 462 11.04 -7.03 0.23
CA GLY A 462 12.07 -8.01 0.57
C GLY A 462 11.74 -8.81 1.84
N TYR A 463 12.64 -8.77 2.82
CA TYR A 463 12.46 -9.51 4.09
C TYR A 463 11.23 -9.04 4.89
N ALA A 464 10.84 -7.76 4.77
CA ALA A 464 9.75 -7.14 5.51
C ALA A 464 8.37 -7.69 5.10
N ARG A 465 8.27 -8.32 3.93
CA ARG A 465 7.05 -8.97 3.41
C ARG A 465 6.44 -9.98 4.38
N LYS A 466 7.21 -10.55 5.30
CA LYS A 466 6.72 -11.56 6.25
C LYS A 466 6.44 -11.00 7.64
N LEU A 467 6.80 -9.74 7.90
CA LEU A 467 6.76 -9.15 9.24
C LEU A 467 5.36 -8.61 9.60
N ALA A 468 5.25 -7.99 10.76
CA ALA A 468 3.99 -7.50 11.32
C ALA A 468 3.27 -6.48 10.43
N PHE A 469 3.99 -5.77 9.57
CA PHE A 469 3.49 -4.80 8.57
C PHE A 469 3.53 -5.34 7.13
N ASN A 470 3.35 -6.65 6.97
CA ASN A 470 3.36 -7.29 5.65
C ASN A 470 2.30 -6.74 4.68
N PRO A 471 2.46 -6.94 3.35
CA PRO A 471 1.53 -6.45 2.35
C PRO A 471 0.08 -6.90 2.57
N SER A 472 -0.16 -8.13 3.01
CA SER A 472 -1.52 -8.63 3.31
C SER A 472 -2.22 -7.79 4.37
N LYS A 473 -1.51 -7.43 5.44
CA LYS A 473 -2.06 -6.59 6.51
C LYS A 473 -2.19 -5.13 6.09
N MET A 474 -1.19 -4.58 5.41
CA MET A 474 -1.21 -3.18 4.98
C MET A 474 -2.31 -2.89 3.99
N GLU A 475 -2.57 -3.80 3.05
CA GLU A 475 -3.68 -3.67 2.12
C GLU A 475 -5.04 -3.61 2.84
N VAL A 476 -5.27 -4.51 3.81
CA VAL A 476 -6.51 -4.48 4.61
C VAL A 476 -6.59 -3.22 5.48
N TYR A 477 -5.49 -2.82 6.12
CA TYR A 477 -5.48 -1.68 7.02
C TYR A 477 -5.69 -0.36 6.27
N ASN A 478 -5.09 -0.21 5.08
CA ASN A 478 -5.34 0.91 4.17
C ASN A 478 -6.84 1.00 3.84
N GLY A 479 -7.46 -0.11 3.40
CA GLY A 479 -8.87 -0.14 3.02
C GLY A 479 -9.82 0.19 4.17
N VAL A 480 -9.57 -0.34 5.38
CA VAL A 480 -10.39 -0.03 6.57
C VAL A 480 -10.26 1.44 6.95
N PHE A 481 -9.05 1.97 7.04
CA PHE A 481 -8.84 3.36 7.46
C PHE A 481 -9.40 4.36 6.44
N LEU A 482 -9.21 4.08 5.14
CA LEU A 482 -9.81 4.87 4.06
C LEU A 482 -11.34 4.87 4.15
N GLU A 483 -11.97 3.71 4.34
CA GLU A 483 -13.42 3.60 4.50
C GLU A 483 -13.92 4.46 5.67
N LYS A 484 -13.26 4.43 6.83
CA LYS A 484 -13.69 5.21 8.01
C LYS A 484 -13.54 6.72 7.78
N MET A 485 -12.44 7.15 7.18
CA MET A 485 -12.21 8.56 6.85
C MET A 485 -13.22 9.07 5.80
N LYS A 486 -13.49 8.28 4.76
CA LYS A 486 -14.51 8.60 3.73
C LYS A 486 -15.93 8.58 4.30
N GLY A 487 -16.25 7.65 5.19
CA GLY A 487 -17.57 7.59 5.85
C GLY A 487 -17.89 8.85 6.66
N LEU A 488 -16.87 9.55 7.14
CA LEU A 488 -16.98 10.87 7.76
C LEU A 488 -16.67 12.02 6.80
N GLY A 489 -16.73 11.82 5.48
CA GLY A 489 -16.52 12.88 4.48
C GLY A 489 -15.24 13.70 4.68
N LEU A 490 -14.16 13.06 5.15
CA LEU A 490 -12.89 13.74 5.41
C LEU A 490 -11.99 13.76 4.18
N VAL A 491 -12.02 12.69 3.38
CA VAL A 491 -11.10 12.49 2.26
C VAL A 491 -11.56 13.27 1.03
N SER A 492 -10.66 14.07 0.47
CA SER A 492 -10.87 14.82 -0.78
C SER A 492 -10.25 14.11 -1.99
N SER A 493 -9.19 13.33 -1.78
CA SER A 493 -8.43 12.67 -2.85
C SER A 493 -7.70 11.46 -2.29
N VAL A 494 -7.46 10.45 -3.13
CA VAL A 494 -6.74 9.22 -2.79
C VAL A 494 -5.52 9.06 -3.69
N ILE A 495 -4.38 8.71 -3.10
CA ILE A 495 -3.19 8.25 -3.81
C ILE A 495 -2.90 6.82 -3.38
N ASP A 496 -3.06 5.88 -4.32
CA ASP A 496 -2.79 4.46 -4.06
C ASP A 496 -1.29 4.15 -4.20
N ASN A 497 -0.53 4.63 -3.22
CA ASN A 497 0.90 4.40 -3.14
C ASN A 497 1.24 2.92 -2.83
N PHE A 498 0.28 2.12 -2.36
CA PHE A 498 0.46 0.68 -2.21
C PHE A 498 0.60 0.01 -3.58
N ASP A 499 -0.32 0.28 -4.52
CA ASP A 499 -0.24 -0.24 -5.90
C ASP A 499 1.06 0.18 -6.61
N MET A 500 1.46 1.45 -6.49
CA MET A 500 2.68 1.93 -7.15
C MET A 500 3.96 1.28 -6.62
N THR A 501 4.05 1.01 -5.32
CA THR A 501 5.22 0.36 -4.72
C THR A 501 5.20 -1.16 -4.89
N TYR A 502 4.02 -1.76 -5.07
CA TYR A 502 3.84 -3.20 -5.12
C TYR A 502 4.71 -3.92 -6.16
N PRO A 503 4.84 -3.47 -7.42
CA PRO A 503 5.74 -4.13 -8.36
C PRO A 503 7.18 -4.24 -7.81
N TRP A 504 7.66 -3.27 -7.06
CA TRP A 504 9.05 -3.17 -6.61
C TRP A 504 9.31 -3.75 -5.21
N HIS A 505 8.33 -4.46 -4.64
CA HIS A 505 8.41 -4.94 -3.26
C HIS A 505 9.04 -6.34 -3.11
N PHE A 506 9.25 -7.10 -4.18
CA PHE A 506 9.67 -8.50 -4.05
C PHE A 506 11.09 -8.67 -3.50
N ASP A 507 11.95 -7.67 -3.69
CA ASP A 507 13.33 -7.61 -3.23
C ASP A 507 13.60 -6.30 -2.46
N ASN A 508 14.88 -6.02 -2.20
CA ASN A 508 15.33 -4.81 -1.51
C ASN A 508 16.00 -3.80 -2.47
N ARG A 509 15.89 -3.93 -3.78
CA ARG A 509 16.63 -3.08 -4.71
C ARG A 509 16.16 -1.62 -4.69
N CYS A 510 14.85 -1.44 -4.50
CA CYS A 510 14.21 -0.11 -4.43
C CYS A 510 13.83 0.31 -3.00
N ASN A 511 14.06 -0.54 -2.00
CA ASN A 511 13.54 -0.31 -0.65
C ASN A 511 14.39 -1.00 0.44
N ASP A 512 14.39 -0.44 1.65
CA ASP A 512 15.04 -1.06 2.81
C ASP A 512 14.15 -2.10 3.54
N GLY A 513 13.01 -2.44 2.94
CA GLY A 513 11.93 -3.25 3.50
C GLY A 513 10.71 -2.42 3.90
N VAL A 514 10.91 -1.20 4.42
CA VAL A 514 9.84 -0.35 4.93
C VAL A 514 9.85 1.08 4.38
N HIS A 515 10.92 1.47 3.68
CA HIS A 515 11.08 2.79 3.06
C HIS A 515 11.61 2.66 1.63
N TYR A 516 11.01 3.42 0.71
CA TYR A 516 11.43 3.52 -0.69
C TYR A 516 12.22 4.80 -0.99
N GLY A 517 12.13 5.83 -0.12
CA GLY A 517 12.67 7.16 -0.38
C GLY A 517 14.00 7.47 0.31
N ARG A 518 14.75 6.45 0.74
CA ARG A 518 16.02 6.65 1.46
C ARG A 518 17.00 7.56 0.69
N PRO A 519 17.86 8.33 1.36
CA PRO A 519 18.83 9.18 0.67
C PRO A 519 19.82 8.37 -0.17
N PRO A 520 20.06 8.71 -1.45
CA PRO A 520 20.99 8.00 -2.33
C PRO A 520 22.37 7.89 -1.71
N ALA A 521 23.00 6.72 -1.84
CA ALA A 521 24.34 6.47 -1.35
C ALA A 521 25.05 5.40 -2.18
N LYS A 522 26.32 5.64 -2.54
CA LYS A 522 27.18 4.64 -3.20
C LYS A 522 27.78 3.69 -2.16
N MET A 523 26.91 2.92 -1.52
CA MET A 523 27.26 1.97 -0.47
C MET A 523 26.56 0.64 -0.70
N ARG A 524 27.05 -0.43 -0.06
CA ARG A 524 26.38 -1.73 -0.10
C ARG A 524 24.99 -1.60 0.53
N TRP A 525 24.00 -2.02 -0.23
CA TRP A 525 22.60 -2.03 0.15
C TRP A 525 22.20 -3.36 0.79
N ILE A 526 20.95 -3.47 1.24
CA ILE A 526 20.46 -4.61 2.04
C ILE A 526 20.50 -5.93 1.27
N ASP A 527 20.25 -5.89 -0.04
CA ASP A 527 20.38 -7.05 -0.94
C ASP A 527 21.84 -7.42 -1.25
N GLY A 528 22.81 -6.61 -0.79
CA GLY A 528 24.24 -6.78 -1.06
C GLY A 528 24.72 -6.07 -2.33
N GLU A 529 23.81 -5.52 -3.13
CA GLU A 529 24.13 -4.74 -4.32
C GLU A 529 24.57 -3.31 -3.94
N ILE A 530 25.19 -2.58 -4.86
CA ILE A 530 25.64 -1.20 -4.59
C ILE A 530 24.49 -0.21 -4.85
N GLY A 531 24.24 0.68 -3.89
CA GLY A 531 23.21 1.71 -3.86
C GLY A 531 21.78 1.17 -3.90
N HIS A 532 20.79 2.05 -3.76
CA HIS A 532 19.37 1.68 -3.89
C HIS A 532 18.68 2.55 -4.92
N GLN A 533 17.68 1.98 -5.59
CA GLN A 533 16.92 2.64 -6.64
C GLN A 533 15.68 3.33 -6.04
N TYR A 534 15.82 4.60 -5.70
CA TYR A 534 14.81 5.38 -4.98
C TYR A 534 13.75 6.05 -5.87
N PHE A 535 13.79 5.80 -7.18
CA PHE A 535 12.89 6.44 -8.14
C PHE A 535 11.40 6.16 -7.89
N VAL A 536 11.08 5.08 -7.17
CA VAL A 536 9.71 4.73 -6.79
C VAL A 536 9.10 5.83 -5.91
N ASP A 537 9.87 6.37 -4.96
CA ASP A 537 9.42 7.49 -4.12
C ASP A 537 9.54 8.85 -4.85
N LEU A 538 10.50 9.03 -5.76
CA LEU A 538 10.51 10.23 -6.62
C LEU A 538 9.25 10.32 -7.50
N MET A 539 8.80 9.19 -8.04
CA MET A 539 7.54 9.13 -8.75
C MET A 539 6.38 9.51 -7.83
N LEU A 540 6.37 9.02 -6.59
CA LEU A 540 5.37 9.41 -5.60
C LEU A 540 5.33 10.91 -5.34
N VAL A 541 6.49 11.56 -5.22
CA VAL A 541 6.58 13.02 -5.08
C VAL A 541 5.82 13.71 -6.21
N HIS A 542 6.02 13.28 -7.46
CA HIS A 542 5.30 13.85 -8.60
C HIS A 542 3.81 13.52 -8.59
N VAL A 543 3.41 12.28 -8.27
CA VAL A 543 1.98 11.91 -8.13
C VAL A 543 1.30 12.77 -7.06
N LEU A 544 1.98 12.99 -5.94
CA LEU A 544 1.50 13.85 -4.85
C LEU A 544 1.31 15.29 -5.32
N LEU A 545 2.26 15.83 -6.07
CA LEU A 545 2.12 17.17 -6.65
C LEU A 545 0.97 17.25 -7.64
N ASN A 546 0.67 16.20 -8.41
CA ASN A 546 -0.53 16.19 -9.24
C ASN A 546 -1.79 16.36 -8.37
N ALA A 547 -1.93 15.62 -7.27
CA ALA A 547 -3.08 15.77 -6.37
C ALA A 547 -3.14 17.15 -5.67
N VAL A 548 -1.99 17.70 -5.25
CA VAL A 548 -1.90 19.00 -4.55
C VAL A 548 -2.15 20.19 -5.49
N CYS A 549 -1.68 20.09 -6.73
CA CYS A 549 -1.61 21.20 -7.68
C CYS A 549 -2.76 21.28 -8.67
N LEU A 550 -3.57 20.22 -8.79
CA LEU A 550 -4.78 20.27 -9.60
C LEU A 550 -5.78 21.24 -8.97
N ARG A 551 -6.27 22.17 -9.81
CA ARG A 551 -7.20 23.23 -9.41
C ARG A 551 -8.63 22.80 -9.66
#